data_AF-A0A368G485-F1
#
_entry.id   AF-A0A368G485-F1
#
_cell.length_a   1.000
_cell.length_b   1.000
_cell.length_c   1.000
_cell.angle_alpha   90.00
_cell.angle_beta   90.00
_cell.angle_gamma   90.00
#
_symmetry.space_group_name_H-M   'P 1'
#
loop_
_entity.id
_entity.type
_entity.pdbx_description
1 polymer ?
#
loop_
_entity_poly.entity_id
_entity_poly.type
_entity_poly.pdbx_seq_one_letter_code
_entity_poly.pdbx_strand_id
1 'polypeptide(L)'
;MIPSYVRAIPNGTEVGDFLALDLGGTNFRVLLIKLKGHDAEMIGKVYEIPQSIQQGTGEALFDHIAHCVALFTEEQFGKNNKKKLPLGFTFSFPTRMENLSKGFLIRWTKGFCASGVEGEDVVKMLRKACKKRSDIEIDVVAILNDTVGTLMACAFKENSCQMGVIVGTGTNACYMEKLKNVEKMKGQWENDGLPDEMIVDIEWGGFGDNGCLSPIYTDYDREIDVKSLNPTRQLFEKMISGMYMGELVRIVLELLARKGALFRGDCEAISKRECFTTKHVSEVEMYVYCPC
;
A
#
# COMPACT_ATOMS: atom_id res chain seq x y z
N MET A 1 0.78 -11.73 8.99
CA MET A 1 0.84 -11.28 10.40
C MET A 1 2.22 -10.75 10.75
N ILE A 2 2.38 -9.44 10.59
CA ILE A 2 3.61 -8.68 10.75
C ILE A 2 3.39 -7.70 11.92
N PRO A 3 4.24 -7.75 12.97
CA PRO A 3 4.23 -6.73 14.03
C PRO A 3 4.59 -5.35 13.46
N SER A 4 3.72 -4.35 13.64
CA SER A 4 3.96 -2.99 13.10
C SER A 4 4.87 -2.13 13.98
N TYR A 5 5.08 -2.53 15.24
CA TYR A 5 5.70 -1.71 16.29
C TYR A 5 4.90 -0.47 16.72
N VAL A 6 3.65 -0.30 16.26
CA VAL A 6 2.72 0.73 16.74
C VAL A 6 1.86 0.13 17.87
N ARG A 7 2.04 0.62 19.10
CA ARG A 7 1.44 0.06 20.33
C ARG A 7 0.34 0.90 20.96
N ALA A 8 0.05 2.06 20.39
CA ALA A 8 -0.98 2.96 20.88
C ALA A 8 -1.68 3.63 19.71
N ILE A 9 -2.96 3.94 19.91
CA ILE A 9 -3.73 4.82 19.04
C ILE A 9 -3.61 6.27 19.53
N PRO A 10 -3.93 7.26 18.68
CA PRO A 10 -3.81 8.66 19.06
C PRO A 10 -4.69 8.99 20.28
N ASN A 11 -4.21 9.85 21.16
CA ASN A 11 -4.93 10.23 22.39
C ASN A 11 -5.20 11.73 22.52
N GLY A 12 -4.88 12.53 21.50
CA GLY A 12 -5.08 13.97 21.49
C GLY A 12 -3.94 14.78 22.09
N THR A 13 -2.83 14.14 22.48
CA THR A 13 -1.61 14.84 22.93
C THR A 13 -0.64 15.12 21.78
N GLU A 14 -0.92 14.60 20.59
CA GLU A 14 -0.07 14.72 19.42
C GLU A 14 -0.03 16.16 18.90
N VAL A 15 1.17 16.73 18.82
CA VAL A 15 1.41 18.09 18.31
C VAL A 15 2.66 18.13 17.45
N GLY A 16 2.71 19.04 16.49
CA GLY A 16 3.90 19.34 15.69
C GLY A 16 3.70 19.18 14.18
N ASP A 17 4.77 19.48 13.44
CA ASP A 17 4.80 19.42 11.97
C ASP A 17 5.56 18.16 11.53
N PHE A 18 4.95 17.38 10.65
CA PHE A 18 5.45 16.09 10.18
C PHE A 18 5.41 16.02 8.65
N LEU A 19 6.38 15.32 8.06
CA LEU A 19 6.26 14.87 6.68
C LEU A 19 5.70 13.45 6.65
N ALA A 20 4.85 13.17 5.67
CA ALA A 20 4.43 11.81 5.36
C ALA A 20 4.68 11.50 3.89
N LEU A 21 5.22 10.32 3.62
CA LEU A 21 5.33 9.77 2.28
C LEU A 21 4.36 8.61 2.16
N ASP A 22 3.57 8.57 1.10
CA ASP A 22 2.62 7.50 0.81
C ASP A 22 2.95 6.90 -0.54
N LEU A 23 3.62 5.74 -0.52
CA LEU A 23 3.95 4.96 -1.70
C LEU A 23 2.95 3.82 -1.86
N GLY A 24 1.87 4.11 -2.59
CA GLY A 24 0.84 3.15 -2.95
C GLY A 24 1.09 2.43 -4.28
N GLY A 25 0.04 1.77 -4.80
CA GLY A 25 0.13 0.99 -6.04
C GLY A 25 0.12 1.81 -7.34
N THR A 26 -0.31 3.07 -7.31
CA THR A 26 -0.52 3.89 -8.53
C THR A 26 0.02 5.30 -8.38
N ASN A 27 -0.09 5.88 -7.19
CA ASN A 27 0.29 7.26 -6.91
C ASN A 27 1.29 7.30 -5.76
N PHE A 28 2.23 8.23 -5.85
CA PHE A 28 3.07 8.62 -4.74
C PHE A 28 2.59 9.95 -4.18
N ARG A 29 2.51 10.08 -2.85
CA ARG A 29 2.13 11.35 -2.22
C ARG A 29 3.18 11.80 -1.23
N VAL A 30 3.41 13.11 -1.22
CA VAL A 30 4.17 13.78 -0.17
C VAL A 30 3.20 14.70 0.57
N LEU A 31 3.15 14.62 1.89
CA LEU A 31 2.29 15.42 2.73
C LEU A 31 3.08 16.17 3.80
N LEU A 32 2.65 17.39 4.08
CA LEU A 32 2.95 18.12 5.31
C LEU A 32 1.71 18.04 6.20
N ILE A 33 1.88 17.46 7.38
CA ILE A 33 0.83 17.28 8.38
C ILE A 33 1.17 18.13 9.59
N LYS A 34 0.26 19.00 10.02
CA LYS A 34 0.40 19.78 11.25
C LYS A 34 -0.64 19.31 12.25
N LEU A 35 -0.18 18.75 13.36
CA LEU A 35 -1.02 18.24 14.44
C LEU A 35 -1.11 19.27 15.57
N LYS A 36 -2.33 19.46 16.09
CA LYS A 36 -2.61 20.29 17.25
C LYS A 36 -3.66 19.61 18.13
N GLY A 37 -3.22 18.60 18.86
CA GLY A 37 -4.09 17.74 19.66
C GLY A 37 -5.02 16.95 18.76
N HIS A 38 -6.33 17.20 18.82
CA HIS A 38 -7.33 16.52 17.98
C HIS A 38 -7.51 17.13 16.58
N ASP A 39 -6.84 18.25 16.29
CA ASP A 39 -6.90 18.90 14.99
C ASP A 39 -5.70 18.51 14.12
N ALA A 40 -5.96 18.32 12.82
CA ALA A 40 -4.93 18.04 11.83
C ALA A 40 -5.15 18.89 10.57
N GLU A 41 -4.14 19.66 10.18
CA GLU A 41 -4.05 20.32 8.88
C GLU A 41 -3.16 19.46 7.96
N MET A 42 -3.61 19.20 6.73
CA MET A 42 -2.87 18.39 5.77
C MET A 42 -2.75 19.11 4.44
N ILE A 43 -1.52 19.29 3.97
CA ILE A 43 -1.19 19.79 2.63
C ILE A 43 -0.47 18.66 1.91
N GLY A 44 -0.96 18.24 0.75
CA GLY A 44 -0.40 17.10 0.04
C GLY A 44 -0.30 17.32 -1.46
N LYS A 45 0.69 16.67 -2.07
CA LYS A 45 0.87 16.66 -3.53
C LYS A 45 1.07 15.24 -4.02
N VAL A 46 0.39 14.93 -5.13
CA VAL A 46 0.47 13.64 -5.80
C VAL A 46 1.50 13.72 -6.91
N TYR A 47 2.33 12.69 -7.01
CA TYR A 47 3.33 12.50 -8.05
C TYR A 47 3.08 11.14 -8.72
N GLU A 48 3.15 11.13 -10.04
CA GLU A 48 3.12 9.89 -10.80
C GLU A 48 4.46 9.16 -10.65
N ILE A 49 4.40 7.83 -10.58
CA ILE A 49 5.59 6.99 -10.73
C ILE A 49 5.43 6.24 -12.06
N PRO A 50 6.23 6.57 -13.08
CA PRO A 50 6.19 5.86 -14.35
C PRO A 50 6.41 4.36 -14.18
N GLN A 51 5.77 3.54 -15.00
CA GLN A 51 5.92 2.08 -14.94
C GLN A 51 7.39 1.65 -15.10
N SER A 52 8.16 2.35 -15.92
CA SER A 52 9.61 2.12 -16.08
C SER A 52 10.41 2.31 -14.79
N ILE A 53 9.91 3.11 -13.85
CA ILE A 53 10.49 3.30 -12.51
C ILE A 53 9.97 2.23 -11.54
N GLN A 54 8.67 1.92 -11.57
CA GLN A 54 8.08 0.86 -10.73
C GLN A 54 8.70 -0.53 -10.98
N GLN A 55 9.10 -0.77 -12.24
CA GLN A 55 9.65 -2.04 -12.72
C GLN A 55 11.16 -1.94 -13.05
N GLY A 56 11.81 -0.84 -12.67
CA GLY A 56 13.21 -0.55 -12.96
C GLY A 56 14.16 -1.07 -11.88
N THR A 57 15.08 -0.21 -11.44
CA THR A 57 15.98 -0.50 -10.32
C THR A 57 15.49 0.17 -9.04
N GLY A 58 15.81 -0.43 -7.89
CA GLY A 58 15.55 0.18 -6.59
C GLY A 58 16.19 1.57 -6.49
N GLU A 59 17.40 1.74 -7.01
CA GLU A 59 18.06 3.05 -7.04
C GLU A 59 17.22 4.10 -7.79
N ALA A 60 16.72 3.78 -8.99
CA ALA A 60 15.88 4.71 -9.74
C ALA A 60 14.58 5.05 -9.00
N LEU A 61 13.94 4.06 -8.35
CA LEU A 61 12.72 4.27 -7.57
C LEU A 61 12.95 5.21 -6.38
N PHE A 62 13.98 4.97 -5.55
CA PHE A 62 14.23 5.80 -4.38
C PHE A 62 14.79 7.18 -4.75
N ASP A 63 15.54 7.30 -5.85
CA ASP A 63 15.99 8.60 -6.38
C ASP A 63 14.79 9.44 -6.88
N HIS A 64 13.79 8.81 -7.52
CA HIS A 64 12.52 9.46 -7.90
C HIS A 64 11.74 9.94 -6.67
N ILE A 65 11.61 9.10 -5.64
CA ILE A 65 10.96 9.47 -4.37
C ILE A 65 11.68 10.69 -3.74
N ALA A 66 13.01 10.65 -3.64
CA ALA A 66 13.79 11.76 -3.10
C ALA A 66 13.63 13.05 -3.92
N HIS A 67 13.50 12.94 -5.25
CA HIS A 67 13.22 14.09 -6.12
C HIS A 67 11.84 14.70 -5.85
N CYS A 68 10.80 13.88 -5.72
CA CYS A 68 9.45 14.33 -5.38
C CYS A 68 9.40 15.04 -4.02
N VAL A 69 10.11 14.51 -3.02
CA VAL A 69 10.25 15.17 -1.70
C VAL A 69 10.88 16.54 -1.84
N ALA A 70 11.96 16.68 -2.62
CA ALA A 70 12.62 17.96 -2.85
C ALA A 70 11.69 19.00 -3.48
N LEU A 71 10.98 18.62 -4.55
CA LEU A 71 9.99 19.48 -5.19
C LEU A 71 8.92 19.97 -4.20
N PHE A 72 8.38 19.06 -3.38
CA PHE A 72 7.36 19.41 -2.40
C PHE A 72 7.91 20.36 -1.33
N THR A 73 9.07 20.06 -0.75
CA THR A 73 9.66 20.88 0.32
C THR A 73 10.08 22.26 -0.16
N GLU A 74 10.58 22.40 -1.39
CA GLU A 74 10.88 23.70 -1.99
C GLU A 74 9.62 24.54 -2.15
N GLU A 75 8.51 23.93 -2.58
CA GLU A 75 7.21 24.60 -2.72
C GLU A 75 6.64 25.05 -1.36
N GLN A 76 6.77 24.23 -0.32
CA GLN A 76 6.20 24.53 1.01
C GLN A 76 7.06 25.48 1.85
N PHE A 77 8.38 25.40 1.76
CA PHE A 77 9.29 26.12 2.66
C PHE A 77 10.16 27.17 1.97
N GLY A 78 10.18 27.19 0.63
CA GLY A 78 11.02 28.05 -0.18
C GLY A 78 12.41 27.47 -0.42
N LYS A 79 13.03 27.95 -1.51
CA LYS A 79 14.38 27.56 -1.91
C LYS A 79 15.40 27.91 -0.81
N ASN A 80 16.23 26.94 -0.42
CA ASN A 80 17.22 27.01 0.67
C ASN A 80 16.70 26.86 2.12
N ASN A 81 15.40 26.62 2.34
CA ASN A 81 14.87 26.38 3.68
C ASN A 81 14.79 24.88 4.00
N LYS A 82 15.88 24.33 4.52
CA LYS A 82 15.97 22.91 4.91
C LYS A 82 15.41 22.69 6.31
N LYS A 83 14.09 22.65 6.42
CA LYS A 83 13.47 22.17 7.66
C LYS A 83 13.61 20.66 7.75
N LYS A 84 14.34 20.20 8.76
CA LYS A 84 14.40 18.77 9.12
C LYS A 84 13.16 18.43 9.93
N LEU A 85 12.13 17.94 9.25
CA LEU A 85 10.90 17.46 9.89
C LEU A 85 10.95 15.94 10.09
N PRO A 86 10.39 15.41 11.18
CA PRO A 86 10.16 13.98 11.33
C PRO A 86 9.28 13.47 10.19
N LEU A 87 9.69 12.34 9.60
CA LEU A 87 9.06 11.75 8.43
C LEU A 87 8.53 10.36 8.74
N GLY A 88 7.24 10.16 8.49
CA GLY A 88 6.61 8.85 8.39
C GLY A 88 6.60 8.37 6.94
N PHE A 89 7.04 7.14 6.69
CA PHE A 89 7.02 6.53 5.37
C PHE A 89 5.97 5.42 5.33
N THR A 90 4.79 5.72 4.79
CA THR A 90 3.80 4.72 4.44
C THR A 90 4.28 3.97 3.18
N PHE A 91 4.71 2.74 3.38
CA PHE A 91 5.26 1.86 2.36
C PHE A 91 4.36 0.63 2.27
N SER A 92 3.41 0.68 1.33
CA SER A 92 2.29 -0.25 1.23
C SER A 92 2.65 -1.61 0.62
N PHE A 93 3.69 -2.25 1.14
CA PHE A 93 4.16 -3.55 0.68
C PHE A 93 4.51 -4.43 1.89
N PRO A 94 4.44 -5.77 1.76
CA PRO A 94 4.83 -6.69 2.82
C PRO A 94 6.24 -6.38 3.32
N THR A 95 6.34 -5.85 4.54
CA THR A 95 7.59 -5.32 5.10
C THR A 95 7.87 -5.93 6.46
N ARG A 96 8.96 -6.67 6.60
CA ARG A 96 9.39 -7.19 7.90
C ARG A 96 10.03 -6.06 8.70
N MET A 97 9.36 -5.66 9.76
CA MET A 97 9.83 -4.62 10.68
C MET A 97 10.81 -5.20 11.70
N GLU A 98 11.90 -4.48 12.00
CA GLU A 98 12.75 -4.71 13.19
C GLU A 98 12.49 -3.67 14.28
N ASN A 99 12.14 -2.45 13.87
CA ASN A 99 11.61 -1.38 14.71
C ASN A 99 10.92 -0.36 13.79
N LEU A 100 10.31 0.68 14.37
CA LEU A 100 9.59 1.71 13.60
C LEU A 100 10.43 2.38 12.51
N SER A 101 11.76 2.44 12.62
CA SER A 101 12.62 3.13 11.65
C SER A 101 13.45 2.18 10.77
N LYS A 102 13.13 0.89 10.79
CA LYS A 102 13.87 -0.15 10.07
C LYS A 102 12.96 -1.27 9.60
N GLY A 103 12.78 -1.37 8.29
CA GLY A 103 11.89 -2.34 7.65
C GLY A 103 12.51 -2.92 6.38
N PHE A 104 12.36 -4.23 6.21
CA PHE A 104 12.90 -4.97 5.07
C PHE A 104 11.77 -5.42 4.16
N LEU A 105 11.80 -5.04 2.88
CA LEU A 105 10.81 -5.50 1.92
C LEU A 105 10.88 -7.02 1.83
N ILE A 106 9.76 -7.71 2.04
CA ILE A 106 9.68 -9.17 1.92
C ILE A 106 9.54 -9.56 0.45
N ARG A 107 8.66 -8.86 -0.27
CA ARG A 107 8.40 -9.06 -1.69
C ARG A 107 7.57 -7.91 -2.24
N TRP A 108 7.71 -7.66 -3.54
CA TRP A 108 6.80 -6.78 -4.24
C TRP A 108 5.41 -7.39 -4.42
N THR A 109 4.41 -6.51 -4.48
CA THR A 109 3.02 -6.83 -4.81
C THR A 109 2.49 -5.78 -5.79
N LYS A 110 1.25 -5.95 -6.26
CA LYS A 110 0.61 -5.03 -7.21
C LYS A 110 1.40 -4.97 -8.53
N GLY A 111 1.72 -3.77 -9.02
CA GLY A 111 2.45 -3.54 -10.29
C GLY A 111 3.97 -3.35 -10.15
N PHE A 112 4.52 -3.45 -8.95
CA PHE A 112 5.94 -3.17 -8.69
C PHE A 112 6.82 -4.41 -8.87
N CYS A 113 8.04 -4.21 -9.39
CA CYS A 113 9.07 -5.24 -9.42
C CYS A 113 10.50 -4.66 -9.47
N ALA A 114 10.70 -3.47 -8.89
CA ALA A 114 12.00 -2.80 -8.89
C ALA A 114 13.11 -3.69 -8.30
N SER A 115 14.16 -3.91 -9.08
CA SER A 115 15.25 -4.83 -8.73
C SER A 115 16.12 -4.34 -7.57
N GLY A 116 16.63 -5.26 -6.75
CA GLY A 116 17.55 -4.94 -5.65
C GLY A 116 16.91 -4.25 -4.45
N VAL A 117 15.60 -4.44 -4.23
CA VAL A 117 14.87 -3.92 -3.06
C VAL A 117 14.36 -5.04 -2.15
N GLU A 118 13.93 -6.18 -2.70
CA GLU A 118 13.49 -7.31 -1.89
C GLU A 118 14.63 -7.82 -1.00
N GLY A 119 14.35 -7.99 0.29
CA GLY A 119 15.33 -8.34 1.31
C GLY A 119 16.12 -7.16 1.88
N GLU A 120 16.01 -5.96 1.31
CA GLU A 120 16.77 -4.77 1.72
C GLU A 120 15.99 -3.84 2.65
N ASP A 121 16.72 -3.08 3.47
CA ASP A 121 16.17 -2.05 4.36
C ASP A 121 15.75 -0.81 3.56
N VAL A 122 14.45 -0.66 3.32
CA VAL A 122 13.90 0.40 2.48
C VAL A 122 14.03 1.79 3.10
N VAL A 123 14.13 1.88 4.44
CA VAL A 123 14.40 3.16 5.12
C VAL A 123 15.85 3.57 4.87
N LYS A 124 16.79 2.63 4.91
CA LYS A 124 18.19 2.88 4.55
C LYS A 124 18.32 3.30 3.08
N MET A 125 17.57 2.68 2.17
CA MET A 125 17.55 3.05 0.75
C MET A 125 17.02 4.47 0.55
N LEU A 126 15.90 4.84 1.16
CA LEU A 126 15.35 6.19 1.13
C LEU A 126 16.34 7.23 1.69
N ARG A 127 16.92 6.95 2.87
CA ARG A 127 17.95 7.81 3.47
C ARG A 127 19.16 7.98 2.55
N LYS A 128 19.60 6.93 1.85
CA LYS A 128 20.70 7.00 0.88
C LYS A 128 20.34 7.92 -0.30
N ALA A 129 19.16 7.76 -0.88
CA ALA A 129 18.70 8.59 -2.00
C ALA A 129 18.58 10.07 -1.60
N CYS A 130 17.99 10.37 -0.45
CA CYS A 130 17.89 11.74 0.05
C CYS A 130 19.26 12.36 0.38
N LYS A 131 20.23 11.58 0.88
CA LYS A 131 21.61 12.06 1.14
C LYS A 131 22.38 12.44 -0.13
N LYS A 132 22.01 11.91 -1.30
CA LYS A 132 22.61 12.34 -2.59
C LYS A 132 22.21 13.77 -2.95
N ARG A 133 21.13 14.28 -2.34
CA ARG A 133 20.58 15.60 -2.63
C ARG A 133 21.09 16.64 -1.63
N SER A 134 21.46 17.81 -2.13
CA SER A 134 21.91 18.93 -1.31
C SER A 134 20.79 19.90 -0.96
N ASP A 135 19.55 19.69 -1.42
CA ASP A 135 18.41 20.60 -1.26
C ASP A 135 17.38 20.13 -0.22
N ILE A 136 17.51 18.90 0.30
CA ILE A 136 16.63 18.35 1.35
C ILE A 136 17.41 17.76 2.52
N GLU A 137 16.77 17.74 3.69
CA GLU A 137 17.19 16.96 4.84
C GLU A 137 15.97 16.29 5.45
N ILE A 138 15.99 14.95 5.55
CA ILE A 138 14.88 14.17 6.09
C ILE A 138 15.28 13.44 7.36
N ASP A 139 14.31 13.23 8.24
CA ASP A 139 14.45 12.37 9.42
C ASP A 139 13.39 11.29 9.42
N VAL A 140 13.67 10.12 8.81
CA VAL A 140 12.70 9.01 8.79
C VAL A 140 12.62 8.40 10.18
N VAL A 141 11.52 8.68 10.89
CA VAL A 141 11.27 8.19 12.26
C VAL A 141 10.37 6.96 12.28
N ALA A 142 9.56 6.78 11.23
CA ALA A 142 8.63 5.67 11.11
C ALA A 142 8.52 5.16 9.67
N ILE A 143 8.38 3.85 9.50
CA ILE A 143 7.85 3.19 8.31
C ILE A 143 6.66 2.33 8.74
N LEU A 144 5.61 2.31 7.93
CA LEU A 144 4.37 1.62 8.22
C LEU A 144 3.66 1.16 6.94
N ASN A 145 2.79 0.16 7.08
CA ASN A 145 1.86 -0.26 6.03
C ASN A 145 0.68 0.74 5.94
N ASP A 146 0.04 0.87 4.77
CA ASP A 146 -1.12 1.75 4.57
C ASP A 146 -2.33 1.37 5.41
N THR A 147 -2.54 0.08 5.69
CA THR A 147 -3.59 -0.37 6.60
C THR A 147 -3.40 0.19 8.00
N VAL A 148 -2.15 0.18 8.50
CA VAL A 148 -1.78 0.73 9.82
C VAL A 148 -2.02 2.25 9.83
N GLY A 149 -1.58 2.95 8.78
CA GLY A 149 -1.83 4.38 8.63
C GLY A 149 -3.32 4.71 8.57
N THR A 150 -4.10 3.86 7.90
CA THR A 150 -5.57 3.98 7.80
C THR A 150 -6.25 3.81 9.15
N LEU A 151 -5.87 2.79 9.93
CA LEU A 151 -6.36 2.59 11.29
C LEU A 151 -6.03 3.82 12.13
N MET A 152 -4.77 4.27 12.14
CA MET A 152 -4.34 5.42 12.94
C MET A 152 -5.06 6.72 12.55
N ALA A 153 -5.26 6.97 11.26
CA ALA A 153 -5.99 8.14 10.78
C ALA A 153 -7.47 8.11 11.17
N CYS A 154 -8.09 6.93 11.20
CA CYS A 154 -9.46 6.75 11.70
C CYS A 154 -9.50 6.94 13.22
N ALA A 155 -8.59 6.29 13.95
CA ALA A 155 -8.47 6.35 15.40
C ALA A 155 -8.19 7.75 15.95
N PHE A 156 -7.56 8.62 15.15
CA PHE A 156 -7.38 10.03 15.45
C PHE A 156 -8.72 10.78 15.62
N LYS A 157 -9.76 10.36 14.91
CA LYS A 157 -11.12 10.94 14.98
C LYS A 157 -12.09 10.11 15.81
N GLU A 158 -11.98 8.79 15.71
CA GLU A 158 -12.85 7.82 16.37
C GLU A 158 -12.00 6.78 17.11
N ASN A 159 -11.78 7.01 18.40
CA ASN A 159 -10.87 6.19 19.22
C ASN A 159 -11.35 4.73 19.37
N SER A 160 -12.61 4.43 19.05
CA SER A 160 -13.11 3.06 19.00
C SER A 160 -12.64 2.27 17.76
N CYS A 161 -11.89 2.86 16.83
CA CYS A 161 -11.36 2.17 15.66
C CYS A 161 -10.35 1.09 16.07
N GLN A 162 -10.57 -0.14 15.62
CA GLN A 162 -9.72 -1.31 15.95
C GLN A 162 -9.17 -2.04 14.71
N MET A 163 -9.58 -1.63 13.50
CA MET A 163 -9.20 -2.27 12.26
C MET A 163 -9.05 -1.24 11.14
N GLY A 164 -7.97 -1.35 10.37
CA GLY A 164 -7.78 -0.61 9.13
C GLY A 164 -7.89 -1.57 7.96
N VAL A 165 -8.68 -1.24 6.94
CA VAL A 165 -8.91 -2.09 5.76
C VAL A 165 -8.66 -1.29 4.49
N ILE A 166 -7.89 -1.88 3.58
CA ILE A 166 -7.66 -1.36 2.23
C ILE A 166 -8.36 -2.27 1.23
N VAL A 167 -9.22 -1.68 0.41
CA VAL A 167 -9.83 -2.31 -0.77
C VAL A 167 -9.65 -1.34 -1.93
N GLY A 168 -8.55 -1.50 -2.67
CA GLY A 168 -8.14 -0.60 -3.74
C GLY A 168 -7.36 -1.36 -4.81
N THR A 169 -6.22 -0.83 -5.26
CA THR A 169 -5.31 -1.56 -6.18
C THR A 169 -4.92 -2.93 -5.61
N GLY A 170 -4.59 -2.97 -4.33
CA GLY A 170 -4.45 -4.21 -3.56
C GLY A 170 -5.58 -4.36 -2.55
N THR A 171 -5.54 -5.42 -1.75
CA THR A 171 -6.35 -5.50 -0.54
C THR A 171 -5.54 -6.02 0.63
N ASN A 172 -5.70 -5.36 1.77
CA ASN A 172 -5.07 -5.76 3.02
C ASN A 172 -5.90 -5.28 4.22
N ALA A 173 -5.57 -5.81 5.41
CA ALA A 173 -6.07 -5.28 6.66
C ALA A 173 -5.02 -5.33 7.77
N CYS A 174 -5.22 -4.48 8.78
CA CYS A 174 -4.54 -4.56 10.06
C CYS A 174 -5.55 -4.42 11.20
N TYR A 175 -5.17 -4.83 12.40
CA TYR A 175 -6.00 -4.67 13.59
C TYR A 175 -5.14 -4.56 14.86
N MET A 176 -5.72 -4.03 15.93
CA MET A 176 -5.08 -3.99 17.25
C MET A 176 -5.14 -5.39 17.90
N GLU A 177 -3.98 -5.96 18.24
CA GLU A 177 -3.85 -7.28 18.86
C GLU A 177 -3.15 -7.18 20.21
N LYS A 178 -3.50 -8.07 21.15
CA LYS A 178 -2.81 -8.20 22.43
C LYS A 178 -1.46 -8.86 22.23
N LEU A 179 -0.39 -8.26 22.75
CA LEU A 179 0.97 -8.73 22.55
C LEU A 179 1.22 -10.16 23.07
N LYS A 180 0.47 -10.61 24.08
CA LYS A 180 0.47 -12.01 24.54
C LYS A 180 0.10 -13.04 23.46
N ASN A 181 -0.64 -12.63 22.43
CA ASN A 181 -1.03 -13.47 21.29
C ASN A 181 -0.01 -13.38 20.13
N VAL A 182 0.93 -12.41 20.18
CA VAL A 182 1.93 -12.19 19.14
C VAL A 182 3.20 -12.95 19.51
N GLU A 183 3.24 -14.26 19.27
CA GLU A 183 4.36 -15.14 19.67
C GLU A 183 5.73 -14.65 19.18
N LYS A 184 5.79 -13.98 18.02
CA LYS A 184 7.00 -13.39 17.45
C LYS A 184 7.65 -12.31 18.32
N MET A 185 6.89 -11.71 19.24
CA MET A 185 7.34 -10.66 20.14
C MET A 185 7.61 -11.17 21.56
N LYS A 186 7.40 -12.46 21.85
CA LYS A 186 7.57 -13.03 23.19
C LYS A 186 8.96 -12.72 23.77
N GLY A 187 8.99 -12.19 24.98
CA GLY A 187 10.21 -11.79 25.69
C GLY A 187 10.77 -10.42 25.32
N GLN A 188 10.10 -9.65 24.46
CA GLN A 188 10.58 -8.34 23.99
C GLN A 188 9.80 -7.14 24.56
N TRP A 189 8.58 -7.35 25.09
CA TRP A 189 7.66 -6.25 25.42
C TRP A 189 7.21 -6.25 26.89
N GLU A 190 7.38 -7.37 27.60
CA GLU A 190 6.76 -7.61 28.91
C GLU A 190 7.27 -6.68 30.02
N ASN A 191 8.42 -6.02 29.83
CA ASN A 191 9.07 -5.18 30.84
C ASN A 191 9.48 -3.79 30.31
N ASP A 192 8.98 -3.35 29.16
CA ASP A 192 9.41 -2.07 28.55
C ASP A 192 8.55 -0.86 28.94
N GLY A 193 7.46 -1.08 29.68
CA GLY A 193 6.59 -0.02 30.18
C GLY A 193 5.68 0.63 29.12
N LEU A 194 5.60 0.05 27.92
CA LEU A 194 4.70 0.48 26.85
C LEU A 194 3.40 -0.36 26.86
N PRO A 195 2.31 0.06 26.17
CA PRO A 195 1.03 -0.66 26.20
C PRO A 195 1.12 -2.10 25.67
N ASP A 196 0.39 -3.04 26.26
CA ASP A 196 0.45 -4.48 25.92
C ASP A 196 -0.34 -4.88 24.66
N GLU A 197 -0.54 -3.92 23.76
CA GLU A 197 -1.23 -4.10 22.49
C GLU A 197 -0.35 -3.59 21.35
N MET A 198 -0.56 -4.12 20.16
CA MET A 198 0.16 -3.71 18.96
C MET A 198 -0.71 -3.89 17.73
N ILE A 199 -0.66 -2.93 16.82
CA ILE A 199 -1.29 -3.08 15.51
C ILE A 199 -0.52 -4.17 14.74
N VAL A 200 -1.23 -5.19 14.27
CA VAL A 200 -0.67 -6.25 13.43
C VAL A 200 -1.16 -6.07 12.01
N ASP A 201 -0.21 -5.92 11.09
CA ASP A 201 -0.48 -5.96 9.66
C ASP A 201 -0.67 -7.43 9.24
N ILE A 202 -1.85 -7.74 8.71
CA ILE A 202 -2.22 -9.12 8.39
C ILE A 202 -1.46 -9.59 7.14
N GLU A 203 -1.24 -8.69 6.18
CA GLU A 203 -0.86 -9.01 4.80
C GLU A 203 -1.76 -10.12 4.23
N TRP A 204 -3.08 -9.91 4.30
CA TRP A 204 -4.08 -10.95 3.99
C TRP A 204 -4.16 -11.32 2.52
N GLY A 205 -3.50 -10.55 1.65
CA GLY A 205 -3.55 -10.77 0.21
C GLY A 205 -2.99 -12.14 -0.18
N GLY A 206 -2.03 -12.65 0.60
CA GLY A 206 -1.44 -13.98 0.45
C GLY A 206 -2.28 -15.13 1.05
N PHE A 207 -3.48 -14.86 1.58
CA PHE A 207 -4.39 -15.93 1.97
C PHE A 207 -4.73 -16.79 0.76
N GLY A 208 -4.71 -18.12 0.92
CA GLY A 208 -4.89 -19.06 -0.19
C GLY A 208 -3.62 -19.51 -0.90
N ASP A 209 -2.48 -18.81 -0.76
CA ASP A 209 -1.21 -19.18 -1.42
C ASP A 209 -0.72 -20.61 -1.06
N ASN A 210 -1.22 -21.18 0.03
CA ASN A 210 -0.95 -22.56 0.46
C ASN A 210 -1.94 -23.60 -0.10
N GLY A 211 -2.83 -23.19 -0.99
CA GLY A 211 -3.85 -24.03 -1.60
C GLY A 211 -5.17 -24.11 -0.83
N CYS A 212 -5.35 -23.44 0.32
CA CYS A 212 -6.61 -23.54 1.07
C CYS A 212 -7.83 -22.94 0.34
N LEU A 213 -7.62 -22.05 -0.62
CA LEU A 213 -8.68 -21.49 -1.47
C LEU A 213 -8.98 -22.31 -2.73
N SER A 214 -8.25 -23.41 -2.98
CA SER A 214 -8.42 -24.23 -4.20
C SER A 214 -9.87 -24.64 -4.50
N PRO A 215 -10.74 -24.96 -3.52
CA PRO A 215 -12.12 -25.34 -3.80
C PRO A 215 -12.98 -24.23 -4.42
N ILE A 216 -12.63 -22.96 -4.21
CA ILE A 216 -13.37 -21.79 -4.72
C ILE A 216 -12.62 -21.03 -5.80
N TYR A 217 -11.37 -21.40 -6.08
CA TYR A 217 -10.53 -20.77 -7.09
C TYR A 217 -10.94 -21.24 -8.49
N THR A 218 -11.50 -20.36 -9.30
CA THR A 218 -12.05 -20.71 -10.62
C THR A 218 -10.96 -20.81 -11.69
N ASP A 219 -11.32 -21.31 -12.87
CA ASP A 219 -10.41 -21.30 -14.03
C ASP A 219 -10.07 -19.88 -14.49
N TYR A 220 -10.97 -18.91 -14.27
CA TYR A 220 -10.74 -17.51 -14.59
C TYR A 220 -9.70 -16.89 -13.64
N ASP A 221 -9.81 -17.19 -12.34
CA ASP A 221 -8.82 -16.76 -11.35
C ASP A 221 -7.43 -17.36 -11.66
N ARG A 222 -7.38 -18.65 -12.04
CA ARG A 222 -6.15 -19.31 -12.51
C ARG A 222 -5.53 -18.60 -13.72
N GLU A 223 -6.35 -18.19 -14.68
CA GLU A 223 -5.85 -17.46 -15.86
C GLU A 223 -5.23 -16.11 -15.49
N ILE A 224 -5.87 -15.36 -14.58
CA ILE A 224 -5.32 -14.11 -14.04
C ILE A 224 -3.98 -14.37 -13.34
N ASP A 225 -3.93 -15.38 -12.47
CA ASP A 225 -2.75 -15.69 -11.67
C ASP A 225 -1.54 -16.05 -12.53
N VAL A 226 -1.70 -17.00 -13.47
CA VAL A 226 -0.62 -17.47 -14.34
C VAL A 226 -0.04 -16.33 -15.20
N LYS A 227 -0.87 -15.35 -15.59
CA LYS A 227 -0.44 -14.20 -16.41
C LYS A 227 0.00 -12.99 -15.58
N SER A 228 -0.10 -13.05 -14.25
CA SER A 228 0.29 -11.95 -13.36
C SER A 228 1.81 -11.82 -13.22
N LEU A 229 2.28 -10.72 -12.63
CA LEU A 229 3.69 -10.52 -12.30
C LEU A 229 4.20 -11.49 -11.21
N ASN A 230 3.28 -12.08 -10.45
CA ASN A 230 3.57 -12.91 -9.28
C ASN A 230 2.69 -14.17 -9.24
N PRO A 231 2.85 -15.13 -10.18
CA PRO A 231 2.04 -16.36 -10.20
C PRO A 231 2.11 -17.14 -8.89
N THR A 232 1.03 -17.81 -8.51
CA THR A 232 0.85 -18.61 -7.27
C THR A 232 0.92 -17.81 -5.97
N ARG A 233 0.88 -16.47 -6.07
CA ARG A 233 1.00 -15.55 -4.93
C ARG A 233 -0.13 -14.54 -4.90
N GLN A 234 -0.40 -14.00 -3.73
CA GLN A 234 -1.43 -12.97 -3.53
C GLN A 234 -2.80 -13.46 -4.04
N LEU A 235 -3.13 -14.75 -3.84
CA LEU A 235 -4.31 -15.36 -4.46
C LEU A 235 -5.61 -14.72 -3.97
N PHE A 236 -5.73 -14.44 -2.67
CA PHE A 236 -6.90 -13.72 -2.14
C PHE A 236 -6.97 -12.28 -2.65
N GLU A 237 -5.84 -11.58 -2.76
CA GLU A 237 -5.83 -10.23 -3.34
C GLU A 237 -6.29 -10.23 -4.80
N LYS A 238 -5.87 -11.23 -5.60
CA LYS A 238 -6.31 -11.41 -7.00
C LYS A 238 -7.81 -11.63 -7.16
N MET A 239 -8.45 -12.23 -6.17
CA MET A 239 -9.90 -12.48 -6.18
C MET A 239 -10.73 -11.26 -5.77
N ILE A 240 -10.12 -10.23 -5.17
CA ILE A 240 -10.85 -9.14 -4.51
C ILE A 240 -10.48 -7.76 -5.06
N SER A 241 -9.20 -7.51 -5.35
CA SER A 241 -8.71 -6.15 -5.53
C SER A 241 -9.11 -5.54 -6.88
N GLY A 242 -9.15 -4.21 -6.90
CA GLY A 242 -9.42 -3.44 -8.09
C GLY A 242 -8.31 -3.51 -9.15
N MET A 243 -7.16 -4.13 -8.88
CA MET A 243 -6.17 -4.38 -9.94
C MET A 243 -6.60 -5.51 -10.88
N TYR A 244 -7.34 -6.50 -10.38
CA TYR A 244 -7.63 -7.74 -11.12
C TYR A 244 -9.10 -7.87 -11.53
N MET A 245 -10.01 -7.15 -10.86
CA MET A 245 -11.45 -7.23 -11.09
C MET A 245 -11.85 -6.97 -12.57
N GLY A 246 -11.28 -5.94 -13.21
CA GLY A 246 -11.55 -5.67 -14.63
C GLY A 246 -11.11 -6.80 -15.56
N GLU A 247 -9.95 -7.40 -15.29
CA GLU A 247 -9.40 -8.50 -16.09
C GLU A 247 -10.23 -9.79 -15.91
N LEU A 248 -10.75 -10.05 -14.70
CA LEU A 248 -11.68 -11.14 -14.45
C LEU A 248 -12.94 -11.02 -15.32
N VAL A 249 -13.56 -9.84 -15.33
CA VAL A 249 -14.73 -9.58 -16.17
C VAL A 249 -14.37 -9.70 -17.65
N ARG A 250 -13.22 -9.18 -18.08
CA ARG A 250 -12.73 -9.28 -19.47
C ARG A 250 -12.63 -10.72 -19.94
N ILE A 251 -12.03 -11.61 -19.14
CA ILE A 251 -11.85 -13.03 -19.46
C ILE A 251 -13.21 -13.71 -19.70
N VAL A 252 -14.18 -13.44 -18.82
CA VAL A 252 -15.53 -14.01 -18.95
C VAL A 252 -16.24 -13.46 -20.20
N LEU A 253 -16.15 -12.15 -20.45
CA LEU A 253 -16.74 -11.52 -21.63
C LEU A 253 -16.13 -12.06 -22.93
N GLU A 254 -14.80 -12.24 -22.98
CA GLU A 254 -14.12 -12.83 -24.13
C GLU A 254 -14.59 -14.27 -24.36
N LEU A 255 -14.71 -15.08 -23.30
CA LEU A 255 -15.19 -16.46 -23.42
C LEU A 255 -16.61 -16.52 -23.99
N LEU A 256 -17.51 -15.67 -23.51
CA LEU A 256 -18.89 -15.60 -23.98
C LEU A 256 -18.97 -15.10 -25.43
N ALA A 257 -18.14 -14.14 -25.81
CA ALA A 257 -18.02 -13.67 -27.19
C ALA A 257 -17.55 -14.78 -28.12
N ARG A 258 -16.48 -15.50 -27.78
CA ARG A 258 -15.96 -16.63 -28.56
C ARG A 258 -16.97 -17.77 -28.72
N LYS A 259 -17.88 -17.94 -27.76
CA LYS A 259 -19.00 -18.90 -27.83
C LYS A 259 -20.22 -18.38 -28.60
N GLY A 260 -20.18 -17.15 -29.12
CA GLY A 260 -21.30 -16.51 -29.83
C GLY A 260 -22.45 -16.06 -28.92
N ALA A 261 -22.29 -16.13 -27.60
CA ALA A 261 -23.31 -15.74 -26.64
C ALA A 261 -23.39 -14.22 -26.43
N LEU A 262 -22.25 -13.52 -26.63
CA LEU A 262 -22.16 -12.05 -26.61
C LEU A 262 -21.55 -11.52 -27.90
N PHE A 263 -21.77 -10.22 -28.15
CA PHE A 263 -21.14 -9.44 -29.21
C PHE A 263 -21.23 -10.05 -30.62
N ARG A 264 -22.24 -10.90 -30.88
CA ARG A 264 -22.42 -11.63 -32.15
C ARG A 264 -21.17 -12.43 -32.57
N GLY A 265 -20.36 -12.88 -31.61
CA GLY A 265 -19.12 -13.59 -31.89
C GLY A 265 -17.86 -12.73 -31.99
N ASP A 266 -17.99 -11.40 -32.03
CA ASP A 266 -16.85 -10.49 -32.12
C ASP A 266 -16.13 -10.38 -30.76
N CYS A 267 -14.86 -10.77 -30.75
CA CYS A 267 -14.01 -10.72 -29.56
C CYS A 267 -12.77 -9.83 -29.73
N GLU A 268 -12.61 -9.13 -30.86
CA GLU A 268 -11.36 -8.45 -31.19
C GLU A 268 -10.99 -7.42 -30.11
N ALA A 269 -11.91 -6.51 -29.78
CA ALA A 269 -11.69 -5.47 -28.78
C ALA A 269 -11.46 -6.04 -27.36
N ILE A 270 -12.25 -7.03 -26.95
CA ILE A 270 -12.22 -7.57 -25.58
C ILE A 270 -11.07 -8.58 -25.37
N SER A 271 -10.49 -9.12 -26.45
CA SER A 271 -9.34 -10.03 -26.38
C SER A 271 -8.04 -9.33 -25.94
N LYS A 272 -7.98 -7.99 -26.03
CA LYS A 272 -6.83 -7.22 -25.57
C LYS A 272 -6.79 -7.19 -24.04
N ARG A 273 -5.74 -7.79 -23.46
CA ARG A 273 -5.48 -7.77 -22.01
C ARG A 273 -5.57 -6.35 -21.44
N GLU A 274 -6.15 -6.22 -20.25
CA GLU A 274 -6.29 -4.95 -19.52
C GLU A 274 -7.12 -3.86 -20.22
N CYS A 275 -7.81 -4.17 -21.33
CA CYS A 275 -8.71 -3.20 -21.98
C CYS A 275 -9.97 -2.91 -21.15
N PHE A 276 -10.34 -3.82 -20.25
CA PHE A 276 -11.45 -3.67 -19.33
C PHE A 276 -10.94 -3.41 -17.92
N THR A 277 -11.13 -2.18 -17.42
CA THR A 277 -10.62 -1.76 -16.12
C THR A 277 -11.71 -1.87 -15.05
N THR A 278 -11.31 -1.81 -13.79
CA THR A 278 -12.27 -1.75 -12.67
C THR A 278 -13.18 -0.53 -12.73
N LYS A 279 -12.74 0.57 -13.36
CA LYS A 279 -13.62 1.70 -13.67
C LYS A 279 -14.78 1.29 -14.58
N HIS A 280 -14.51 0.50 -15.62
CA HIS A 280 -15.57 0.00 -16.50
C HIS A 280 -16.55 -0.92 -15.75
N VAL A 281 -16.07 -1.74 -14.82
CA VAL A 281 -16.93 -2.57 -13.94
C VAL A 281 -17.87 -1.68 -13.13
N SER A 282 -17.33 -0.68 -12.42
CA SER A 282 -18.13 0.27 -11.65
C SER A 282 -19.15 1.02 -12.52
N GLU A 283 -18.75 1.47 -13.71
CA GLU A 283 -19.65 2.18 -14.63
C GLU A 283 -20.82 1.32 -15.07
N VAL A 284 -20.59 0.06 -15.43
CA VAL A 284 -21.66 -0.88 -15.82
C VAL A 284 -22.66 -1.08 -14.68
N GLU A 285 -22.20 -1.28 -13.44
CA GLU A 285 -23.09 -1.51 -12.30
C GLU A 285 -23.89 -0.26 -11.90
N MET A 286 -23.36 0.94 -12.09
CA MET A 286 -24.12 2.18 -11.85
C MET A 286 -25.36 2.30 -12.75
N TYR A 287 -25.28 1.82 -14.00
CA TYR A 287 -26.42 1.87 -14.93
C TYR A 287 -27.51 0.84 -14.63
N VAL A 288 -27.21 -0.21 -13.85
CA VAL A 288 -28.20 -1.23 -13.45
C VAL A 288 -29.19 -0.69 -12.42
N TYR A 289 -28.83 0.38 -11.70
CA TYR A 289 -29.67 1.01 -10.67
C TYR A 289 -30.47 2.24 -11.15
N CYS A 290 -30.55 2.51 -12.45
CA CYS A 290 -31.49 3.51 -12.95
C CYS A 290 -32.91 2.89 -12.98
N PRO A 291 -33.85 3.31 -12.12
CA PRO A 291 -35.19 2.75 -12.14
C PRO A 291 -35.87 3.20 -13.43
N CYS A 292 -36.35 2.22 -14.20
CA CYS A 292 -37.33 2.42 -15.26
C CYS A 292 -38.63 3.01 -14.69
#